data_AF-A0A521RM80-F1
#
_entry.id   AF-A0A521RM80-F1
#
_cell.length_a   1.000
_cell.length_b   1.000
_cell.length_c   1.000
_cell.angle_alpha   90.00
_cell.angle_beta   90.00
_cell.angle_gamma   90.00
#
_symmetry.space_group_name_H-M   'P 1'
#
loop_
_entity.id
_entity.type
_entity.pdbx_description
1 polymer ?
#
loop_
_entity_poly.entity_id
_entity_poly.type
_entity_poly.pdbx_seq_one_letter_code
_entity_poly.pdbx_strand_id
1 'polypeptide(L)'
;PKDKVERGELIDPERVYVSYDTAFAEQMAYLNREGYTTISMDDFLAFRDGERTLPPKPVILTCDDGFMSNYLYAFPILKKYGMKATIFVTPDAESDNFKKYASLDSPLTHEQLREMSDYGISIESHGMTHRYLTELEPEVVRWELEESKRALERILRKPVRFLAIPSGAYNRTVRQLAKEAGYKSVFCMLKGSNNARSNRYALRRVVVARDFTLEDFQRILKPATTCQLRLTSFFQNLLLNILGPRRLDALRDSLYRTRLASFLILGQLRYFVGGLAVVVFVTLIVGIIILFYY
;
A
#
# COMPACT_ATOMS: atom_id res chain seq x y z
N PRO A 1 23.12 8.45 7.74
CA PRO A 1 22.00 7.52 8.06
C PRO A 1 21.98 6.29 7.14
N LYS A 2 22.01 6.52 5.81
CA LYS A 2 22.14 5.49 4.76
C LYS A 2 23.30 4.50 5.03
N ASP A 3 24.50 5.01 5.30
CA ASP A 3 25.68 4.17 5.49
C ASP A 3 25.63 3.28 6.75
N LYS A 4 24.86 3.67 7.77
CA LYS A 4 24.70 2.86 9.01
C LYS A 4 23.66 1.75 8.85
N VAL A 5 22.65 1.96 8.00
CA VAL A 5 21.66 0.94 7.62
C VAL A 5 22.26 -0.06 6.63
N GLU A 6 23.02 0.42 5.65
CA GLU A 6 23.72 -0.43 4.67
C GLU A 6 24.81 -1.31 5.32
N ARG A 7 25.42 -0.86 6.42
CA ARG A 7 26.37 -1.65 7.23
C ARG A 7 25.71 -2.58 8.27
N GLY A 8 24.37 -2.59 8.38
CA GLY A 8 23.66 -3.41 9.35
C GLY A 8 23.82 -2.98 10.81
N GLU A 9 24.36 -1.78 11.06
CA GLU A 9 24.63 -1.22 12.39
C GLU A 9 23.37 -0.61 13.03
N LEU A 10 22.34 -0.34 12.23
CA LEU A 10 21.00 0.05 12.66
C LEU A 10 19.99 -1.01 12.18
N ILE A 11 19.42 -1.76 13.11
CA ILE A 11 18.16 -2.46 12.87
C ILE A 11 17.07 -1.38 12.95
N ASP A 12 16.62 -0.89 11.80
CA ASP A 12 15.44 -0.04 11.77
C ASP A 12 14.21 -0.93 12.04
N PRO A 13 13.50 -0.75 13.18
CA PRO A 13 12.37 -1.58 13.56
C PRO A 13 11.17 -1.42 12.62
N GLU A 14 11.11 -0.36 11.81
CA GLU A 14 10.09 -0.22 10.79
C GLU A 14 10.60 -0.81 9.49
N ARG A 15 9.95 -1.83 8.94
CA ARG A 15 10.06 -2.06 7.50
C ARG A 15 9.40 -0.89 6.80
N VAL A 16 10.14 0.20 6.62
CA VAL A 16 9.59 1.39 5.98
C VAL A 16 9.09 0.95 4.60
N TYR A 17 7.85 1.29 4.28
CA TYR A 17 7.23 1.16 2.96
C TYR A 17 7.85 2.17 1.97
N VAL A 18 9.17 2.35 2.04
CA VAL A 18 9.98 3.29 1.26
C VAL A 18 10.95 2.47 0.45
N SER A 19 11.01 2.73 -0.86
CA SER A 19 12.06 2.20 -1.72
C SER A 19 13.16 3.25 -1.86
N TYR A 20 14.43 2.83 -1.88
CA TYR A 20 15.50 3.72 -2.32
C TYR A 20 15.25 4.12 -3.77
N ASP A 21 15.58 5.36 -4.12
CA ASP A 21 15.43 5.90 -5.47
C ASP A 21 16.14 5.03 -6.53
N THR A 22 17.34 4.53 -6.21
CA THR A 22 18.09 3.61 -7.08
C THR A 22 17.37 2.27 -7.29
N ALA A 23 16.79 1.70 -6.23
CA ALA A 23 16.02 0.47 -6.32
C ALA A 23 14.74 0.67 -7.14
N PHE A 24 14.02 1.78 -6.90
CA PHE A 24 12.84 2.12 -7.69
C PHE A 24 13.19 2.32 -9.18
N ALA A 25 14.28 3.03 -9.47
CA ALA A 25 14.77 3.22 -10.83
C ALA A 25 15.06 1.89 -11.54
N GLU A 26 15.72 0.95 -10.85
CA GLU A 26 16.03 -0.38 -11.37
C GLU A 26 14.76 -1.22 -11.62
N GLN A 27 13.80 -1.16 -10.70
CA GLN A 27 12.51 -1.84 -10.82
C GLN A 27 11.72 -1.31 -12.03
N MET A 28 11.65 0.01 -12.23
CA MET A 28 10.96 0.61 -13.38
C MET A 28 11.70 0.29 -14.70
N ALA A 29 13.03 0.34 -14.70
CA ALA A 29 13.83 -0.07 -15.85
C ALA A 29 13.57 -1.54 -16.24
N TYR A 30 13.43 -2.42 -15.24
CA TYR A 30 13.07 -3.82 -15.45
C TYR A 30 11.68 -3.97 -16.06
N LEU A 31 10.66 -3.30 -15.51
CA LEU A 31 9.30 -3.36 -16.06
C LEU A 31 9.28 -2.94 -17.54
N ASN A 32 9.97 -1.85 -17.88
CA ASN A 32 10.09 -1.35 -19.25
C ASN A 32 10.77 -2.37 -20.17
N ARG A 33 11.94 -2.90 -19.75
CA ARG A 33 12.72 -3.86 -20.55
C ARG A 33 11.99 -5.18 -20.79
N GLU A 34 11.25 -5.66 -19.81
CA GLU A 34 10.54 -6.94 -19.90
C GLU A 34 9.14 -6.83 -20.52
N GLY A 35 8.76 -5.65 -21.02
CA GLY A 35 7.50 -5.42 -21.73
C GLY A 35 6.27 -5.44 -20.81
N TYR A 36 6.42 -5.03 -19.54
CA TYR A 36 5.28 -4.72 -18.70
C TYR A 36 4.64 -3.41 -19.12
N THR A 37 3.31 -3.38 -19.16
CA THR A 37 2.56 -2.17 -19.51
C THR A 37 1.91 -1.60 -18.27
N THR A 38 2.24 -0.35 -17.94
CA THR A 38 1.55 0.35 -16.85
C THR A 38 0.18 0.82 -17.31
N ILE A 39 -0.87 0.46 -16.56
CA ILE A 39 -2.26 0.81 -16.85
C ILE A 39 -2.85 1.67 -15.75
N SER A 40 -3.87 2.45 -16.10
CA SER A 40 -4.64 3.22 -15.11
C SER A 40 -5.67 2.34 -14.40
N MET A 41 -6.22 2.84 -13.29
CA MET A 41 -7.32 2.15 -12.62
C MET A 41 -8.62 2.17 -13.46
N ASP A 42 -8.84 3.21 -14.26
CA ASP A 42 -9.94 3.25 -15.22
C ASP A 42 -9.79 2.17 -16.31
N ASP A 43 -8.57 1.92 -16.81
CA ASP A 43 -8.30 0.81 -17.74
C ASP A 43 -8.71 -0.54 -17.13
N PHE A 44 -8.39 -0.76 -15.84
CA PHE A 44 -8.79 -1.97 -15.14
C PHE A 44 -10.29 -2.06 -14.91
N LEU A 45 -10.98 -0.96 -14.59
CA LEU A 45 -12.43 -0.97 -14.44
C LEU A 45 -13.14 -1.24 -15.77
N ALA A 46 -12.70 -0.63 -16.87
CA ALA A 46 -13.22 -0.90 -18.21
C ALA A 46 -13.02 -2.38 -18.60
N PHE A 47 -11.84 -2.96 -18.29
CA PHE A 47 -11.61 -4.40 -18.48
C PHE A 47 -12.56 -5.25 -17.63
N ARG A 48 -12.73 -4.89 -16.36
CA ARG A 48 -13.62 -5.60 -15.43
C ARG A 48 -15.07 -5.59 -15.93
N ASP A 49 -15.49 -4.49 -16.54
CA ASP A 49 -16.85 -4.30 -17.06
C ASP A 49 -17.01 -4.81 -18.51
N GLY A 50 -15.96 -5.40 -19.11
CA GLY A 50 -16.00 -6.01 -20.44
C GLY A 50 -15.87 -5.04 -21.61
N GLU A 51 -15.54 -3.77 -21.33
CA GLU A 51 -15.48 -2.68 -22.30
C GLU A 51 -14.10 -2.58 -23.00
N ARG A 52 -13.06 -3.20 -22.44
CA ARG A 52 -11.68 -3.12 -22.94
C ARG A 52 -10.90 -4.41 -22.65
N THR A 53 -9.97 -4.77 -23.52
CA THR A 53 -8.95 -5.79 -23.23
C THR A 53 -7.70 -5.15 -22.63
N LEU A 54 -7.04 -5.84 -21.69
CA LEU A 54 -5.78 -5.35 -21.14
C LEU A 54 -4.61 -5.62 -22.08
N PRO A 55 -3.60 -4.74 -22.10
CA PRO A 55 -2.35 -5.01 -22.80
C PRO A 55 -1.61 -6.20 -22.16
N PRO A 56 -0.63 -6.80 -22.87
CA PRO A 56 0.23 -7.82 -22.28
C PRO A 56 0.95 -7.31 -21.02
N LYS A 57 1.11 -8.22 -20.05
CA LYS A 57 1.79 -7.97 -18.76
C LYS A 57 1.33 -6.64 -18.08
N PRO A 58 0.03 -6.46 -17.84
CA PRO A 58 -0.49 -5.21 -17.27
C PRO A 58 -0.13 -5.10 -15.78
N VAL A 59 0.32 -3.92 -15.37
CA VAL A 59 0.60 -3.58 -13.97
C VAL A 59 0.02 -2.23 -13.61
N ILE A 60 -0.49 -2.08 -12.38
CA ILE A 60 -0.88 -0.79 -11.81
C ILE A 60 0.17 -0.43 -10.78
N LEU A 61 0.82 0.72 -10.94
CA LEU A 61 1.75 1.26 -9.97
C LEU A 61 1.00 2.19 -9.01
N THR A 62 1.17 1.97 -7.70
CA THR A 62 0.57 2.81 -6.67
C THR A 62 1.59 3.23 -5.64
N CYS A 63 1.60 4.51 -5.27
CA CYS A 63 2.27 5.04 -4.10
C CYS A 63 1.23 5.59 -3.13
N ASP A 64 1.50 5.51 -1.83
CA ASP A 64 0.59 5.98 -0.79
C ASP A 64 1.14 7.25 -0.12
N ASP A 65 0.32 7.84 0.74
CA ASP A 65 0.55 8.98 1.63
C ASP A 65 0.68 10.35 0.95
N GLY A 66 1.40 10.46 -0.17
CA GLY A 66 1.64 11.74 -0.84
C GLY A 66 2.82 12.52 -0.27
N PHE A 67 3.95 11.83 -0.09
CA PHE A 67 5.21 12.43 0.35
C PHE A 67 6.01 13.07 -0.79
N MET A 68 6.85 14.06 -0.45
CA MET A 68 7.71 14.81 -1.36
C MET A 68 8.63 13.90 -2.18
N SER A 69 9.05 12.77 -1.62
CA SER A 69 9.81 11.74 -2.35
C SER A 69 9.10 11.22 -3.60
N ASN A 70 7.76 11.21 -3.64
CA ASN A 70 7.03 10.86 -4.86
C ASN A 70 7.32 11.83 -6.00
N TYR A 71 7.49 13.12 -5.69
CA TYR A 71 7.77 14.15 -6.68
C TYR A 71 9.26 14.25 -7.02
N LEU A 72 10.15 14.21 -6.03
CA LEU A 72 11.59 14.39 -6.26
C LEU A 72 12.24 13.18 -6.93
N TYR A 73 11.82 11.96 -6.56
CA TYR A 73 12.48 10.73 -7.00
C TYR A 73 11.62 9.90 -7.94
N ALA A 74 10.37 9.61 -7.58
CA ALA A 74 9.55 8.70 -8.38
C ALA A 74 9.07 9.34 -9.69
N PHE A 75 8.60 10.59 -9.65
CA PHE A 75 8.02 11.27 -10.81
C PHE A 75 9.00 11.40 -11.99
N PRO A 76 10.27 11.83 -11.84
CA PRO A 76 11.23 11.86 -12.95
C PRO A 76 11.47 10.49 -13.60
N ILE A 77 11.50 9.42 -12.80
CA ILE A 77 11.70 8.05 -13.29
C ILE A 77 10.46 7.58 -14.07
N LEU A 78 9.26 7.85 -13.56
CA LEU A 78 8.01 7.54 -14.26
C LEU A 78 7.93 8.29 -15.60
N LYS A 79 8.30 9.59 -15.62
CA LYS A 79 8.37 10.39 -16.85
C LYS A 79 9.34 9.80 -17.86
N LYS A 80 10.55 9.40 -17.41
CA LYS A 80 11.59 8.81 -18.26
C LYS A 80 11.10 7.60 -19.06
N TYR A 81 10.24 6.78 -18.47
CA TYR A 81 9.71 5.57 -19.12
C TYR A 81 8.26 5.73 -19.63
N GLY A 82 7.67 6.93 -19.55
CA GLY A 82 6.29 7.16 -19.96
C GLY A 82 5.27 6.31 -19.18
N MET A 83 5.56 6.03 -17.90
CA MET A 83 4.76 5.12 -17.08
C MET A 83 3.59 5.82 -16.40
N LYS A 84 2.44 5.15 -16.38
CA LYS A 84 1.28 5.54 -15.57
C LYS A 84 1.45 5.07 -14.13
N ALA A 85 1.06 5.92 -13.18
CA ALA A 85 0.99 5.56 -11.77
C ALA A 85 -0.18 6.28 -11.08
N THR A 86 -0.56 5.78 -9.91
CA THR A 86 -1.51 6.41 -9.00
C THR A 86 -0.80 6.77 -7.69
N ILE A 87 -0.98 7.98 -7.19
CA ILE A 87 -0.54 8.39 -5.85
C ILE A 87 -1.80 8.63 -5.02
N PHE A 88 -1.98 7.85 -3.96
CA PHE A 88 -3.02 8.08 -2.96
C PHE A 88 -2.48 9.08 -1.94
N VAL A 89 -3.16 10.22 -1.78
CA VAL A 89 -2.68 11.36 -1.00
C VAL A 89 -3.59 11.62 0.19
N THR A 90 -2.98 11.85 1.34
CA THR A 90 -3.63 12.47 2.50
C THR A 90 -3.52 13.99 2.35
N PRO A 91 -4.61 14.75 2.13
CA PRO A 91 -4.52 16.17 1.82
C PRO A 91 -4.25 17.05 3.05
N ASP A 92 -4.47 16.55 4.28
CA ASP A 92 -4.08 17.26 5.50
C ASP A 92 -2.57 17.14 5.72
N ALA A 93 -1.85 18.26 5.60
CA ALA A 93 -0.42 18.33 5.86
C ALA A 93 -0.06 18.07 7.34
N GLU A 94 -1.02 18.21 8.24
CA GLU A 94 -0.88 17.96 9.68
C GLU A 94 -1.41 16.57 10.10
N SER A 95 -1.64 15.68 9.14
CA SER A 95 -2.12 14.32 9.39
C SER A 95 -1.13 13.46 10.18
N ASP A 96 -1.64 12.35 10.71
CA ASP A 96 -0.88 11.43 11.56
C ASP A 96 0.36 10.86 10.85
N ASN A 97 0.30 10.58 9.54
CA ASN A 97 1.44 10.08 8.78
C ASN A 97 2.54 11.14 8.61
N PHE A 98 2.20 12.39 8.28
CA PHE A 98 3.22 13.44 8.13
C PHE A 98 3.86 13.79 9.48
N LYS A 99 3.09 13.83 10.56
CA LYS A 99 3.65 13.99 11.92
C LYS A 99 4.58 12.84 12.29
N LYS A 100 4.20 11.61 11.98
CA LYS A 100 5.01 10.41 12.25
C LYS A 100 6.35 10.45 11.51
N TYR A 101 6.37 10.95 10.28
CA TYR A 101 7.53 10.90 9.38
C TYR A 101 8.20 12.26 9.11
N ALA A 102 7.89 13.29 9.91
CA ALA A 102 8.37 14.67 9.72
C ALA A 102 9.90 14.83 9.70
N SER A 103 10.65 13.90 10.28
CA SER A 103 12.12 13.91 10.26
C SER A 103 12.73 13.27 9.01
N LEU A 104 11.93 12.59 8.19
CA LEU A 104 12.38 11.82 7.02
C LEU A 104 11.89 12.42 5.70
N ASP A 105 10.67 12.94 5.67
CA ASP A 105 10.02 13.42 4.46
C ASP A 105 8.95 14.47 4.79
N SER A 106 8.42 15.14 3.77
CA SER A 106 7.41 16.21 3.91
C SER A 106 6.22 15.97 2.97
N PRO A 107 5.05 16.55 3.25
CA PRO A 107 3.91 16.49 2.34
C PRO A 107 4.20 17.17 1.00
N LEU A 108 3.60 16.65 -0.07
CA LEU A 108 3.57 17.32 -1.38
C LEU A 108 2.83 18.66 -1.29
N THR A 109 3.32 19.66 -2.03
CA THR A 109 2.60 20.92 -2.17
C THR A 109 1.44 20.80 -3.16
N HIS A 110 0.46 21.69 -3.05
CA HIS A 110 -0.65 21.75 -4.02
C HIS A 110 -0.18 21.95 -5.47
N GLU A 111 0.93 22.66 -5.68
CA GLU A 111 1.51 22.88 -7.01
C GLU A 111 2.09 21.59 -7.59
N GLN A 112 2.84 20.83 -6.79
CA GLN A 112 3.40 19.55 -7.19
C GLN A 112 2.32 18.50 -7.48
N LEU A 113 1.24 18.50 -6.68
CA LEU A 113 0.07 17.65 -6.94
C LEU A 113 -0.57 17.97 -8.30
N ARG A 114 -0.75 19.26 -8.60
CA ARG A 114 -1.28 19.69 -9.91
C ARG A 114 -0.35 19.32 -11.04
N GLU A 115 0.95 19.59 -10.93
CA GLU A 115 1.92 19.28 -11.97
C GLU A 115 1.94 17.79 -12.32
N MET A 116 2.02 16.92 -11.31
CA MET A 116 1.97 15.47 -11.54
C MET A 116 0.64 15.04 -12.16
N SER A 117 -0.47 15.63 -11.71
CA SER A 117 -1.80 15.35 -12.26
C SER A 117 -1.95 15.79 -13.71
N ASP A 118 -1.38 16.93 -14.09
CA ASP A 118 -1.44 17.48 -15.46
C ASP A 118 -0.54 16.70 -16.41
N TYR A 119 0.56 16.13 -15.91
CA TYR A 119 1.36 15.17 -16.68
C TYR A 119 0.64 13.83 -16.94
N GLY A 120 -0.26 13.42 -16.04
CA GLY A 120 -1.05 12.19 -16.17
C GLY A 120 -0.87 11.17 -15.04
N ILE A 121 -0.24 11.55 -13.93
CA ILE A 121 -0.26 10.74 -12.70
C ILE A 121 -1.64 10.87 -12.06
N SER A 122 -2.28 9.75 -11.71
CA SER A 122 -3.58 9.77 -11.02
C SER A 122 -3.34 10.17 -9.56
N ILE A 123 -3.89 11.31 -9.13
CA ILE A 123 -3.86 11.72 -7.72
C ILE A 123 -5.22 11.38 -7.10
N GLU A 124 -5.22 10.52 -6.08
CA GLU A 124 -6.41 9.89 -5.52
C GLU A 124 -6.39 9.96 -3.98
N SER A 125 -7.45 9.51 -3.30
CA SER A 125 -7.57 9.72 -1.85
C SER A 125 -6.85 8.67 -1.01
N HIS A 126 -6.19 9.12 0.07
CA HIS A 126 -5.73 8.29 1.17
C HIS A 126 -6.35 8.69 2.52
N GLY A 127 -7.65 9.03 2.55
CA GLY A 127 -8.30 9.56 3.75
C GLY A 127 -7.90 11.01 4.04
N MET A 128 -8.51 11.65 5.05
CA MET A 128 -8.27 13.07 5.34
C MET A 128 -7.10 13.24 6.29
N THR A 129 -7.06 12.47 7.37
CA THR A 129 -6.09 12.62 8.46
C THR A 129 -5.18 11.41 8.68
N HIS A 130 -5.29 10.39 7.82
CA HIS A 130 -4.55 9.12 7.91
C HIS A 130 -4.80 8.31 9.21
N ARG A 131 -6.04 8.34 9.71
CA ARG A 131 -6.45 7.54 10.88
C ARG A 131 -6.94 6.15 10.49
N TYR A 132 -6.89 5.21 11.44
CA TYR A 132 -7.48 3.87 11.28
C TYR A 132 -9.01 3.95 11.17
N LEU A 133 -9.54 4.01 9.94
CA LEU A 133 -10.98 4.18 9.69
C LEU A 133 -11.86 3.11 10.34
N THR A 134 -11.33 1.92 10.58
CA THR A 134 -12.07 0.82 11.25
C THR A 134 -12.32 1.04 12.73
N GLU A 135 -11.65 2.02 13.34
CA GLU A 135 -11.71 2.33 14.78
C GLU A 135 -12.35 3.69 15.06
N LEU A 136 -13.00 4.27 14.05
CA LEU A 136 -13.71 5.54 14.15
C LEU A 136 -15.22 5.30 14.08
N GLU A 137 -15.97 6.22 14.68
CA GLU A 137 -17.43 6.24 14.54
C GLU A 137 -17.83 6.47 13.06
N PRO A 138 -18.93 5.87 12.58
CA PRO A 138 -19.35 5.95 11.17
C PRO A 138 -19.45 7.36 10.61
N GLU A 139 -19.87 8.33 11.41
CA GLU A 139 -19.99 9.74 11.03
C GLU A 139 -18.62 10.35 10.77
N VAL A 140 -17.62 10.01 11.60
CA VAL A 140 -16.24 10.45 11.42
C VAL A 140 -15.61 9.79 10.20
N VAL A 141 -15.89 8.49 9.97
CA VAL A 141 -15.45 7.80 8.74
C VAL A 141 -16.04 8.47 7.49
N ARG A 142 -17.33 8.84 7.52
CA ARG A 142 -17.95 9.55 6.39
C ARG A 142 -17.24 10.89 6.13
N TRP A 143 -16.97 11.66 7.19
CA TRP A 143 -16.22 12.91 7.06
C TRP A 143 -14.80 12.70 6.50
N GLU A 144 -14.05 11.73 7.01
CA GLU A 144 -12.69 11.39 6.51
C GLU A 144 -12.69 11.12 5.00
N LEU A 145 -13.71 10.40 4.53
CA LEU A 145 -13.82 9.98 3.14
C LEU A 145 -14.28 11.11 2.22
N GLU A 146 -15.29 11.86 2.63
CA GLU A 146 -15.88 12.94 1.84
C GLU A 146 -14.99 14.18 1.82
N GLU A 147 -14.40 14.58 2.95
CA GLU A 147 -13.56 15.78 3.00
C GLU A 147 -12.23 15.55 2.28
N SER A 148 -11.62 14.36 2.40
CA SER A 148 -10.41 14.02 1.63
C SER A 148 -10.64 14.16 0.13
N LYS A 149 -11.75 13.59 -0.35
CA LYS A 149 -12.17 13.70 -1.75
C LYS A 149 -12.37 15.16 -2.15
N ARG A 150 -13.18 15.90 -1.40
CA ARG A 150 -13.49 17.31 -1.68
C ARG A 150 -12.24 18.19 -1.68
N ALA A 151 -11.32 17.98 -0.74
CA ALA A 151 -10.07 18.73 -0.64
C ALA A 151 -9.18 18.50 -1.86
N LEU A 152 -8.97 17.24 -2.26
CA LEU A 152 -8.19 16.91 -3.44
C LEU A 152 -8.86 17.41 -4.73
N GLU A 153 -10.17 17.26 -4.89
CA GLU A 153 -10.91 17.79 -6.05
C GLU A 153 -10.79 19.32 -6.15
N ARG A 154 -10.75 20.03 -5.02
CA ARG A 154 -10.52 21.48 -4.97
C ARG A 154 -9.10 21.85 -5.43
N ILE A 155 -8.09 21.07 -5.02
CA ILE A 155 -6.69 21.28 -5.39
C ILE A 155 -6.45 21.00 -6.88
N LEU A 156 -7.00 19.88 -7.36
CA LEU A 156 -6.71 19.31 -8.68
C LEU A 156 -7.65 19.81 -9.78
N ARG A 157 -8.84 20.30 -9.42
CA ARG A 157 -9.93 20.60 -10.36
C ARG A 157 -10.31 19.41 -11.26
N LYS A 158 -10.12 18.20 -10.74
CA LYS A 158 -10.39 16.91 -11.40
C LYS A 158 -11.09 16.00 -10.38
N PRO A 159 -11.94 15.06 -10.84
CA PRO A 159 -12.65 14.15 -9.94
C PRO A 159 -11.68 13.17 -9.27
N VAL A 160 -11.90 12.91 -7.98
CA VAL A 160 -11.20 11.86 -7.22
C VAL A 160 -12.11 10.66 -7.11
N ARG A 161 -11.65 9.52 -7.62
CA ARG A 161 -12.49 8.34 -7.88
C ARG A 161 -12.05 7.13 -7.10
N PHE A 162 -10.81 7.08 -6.64
CA PHE A 162 -10.23 5.90 -6.01
C PHE A 162 -9.75 6.23 -4.60
N LEU A 163 -9.78 5.22 -3.74
CA LEU A 163 -9.35 5.31 -2.36
C LEU A 163 -8.38 4.18 -2.05
N ALA A 164 -7.25 4.47 -1.45
CA ALA A 164 -6.55 3.49 -0.61
C ALA A 164 -6.89 3.79 0.84
N ILE A 165 -7.30 2.79 1.62
CA ILE A 165 -7.62 3.02 3.04
C ILE A 165 -6.31 3.20 3.82
N PRO A 166 -6.17 4.23 4.68
CA PRO A 166 -5.03 4.39 5.59
C PRO A 166 -4.72 3.12 6.35
N SER A 167 -3.44 2.74 6.37
CA SER A 167 -2.96 1.49 6.99
C SER A 167 -3.62 0.21 6.44
N GLY A 168 -4.44 0.29 5.39
CA GLY A 168 -5.09 -0.81 4.68
C GLY A 168 -6.16 -1.60 5.45
N ALA A 169 -6.43 -1.26 6.72
CA ALA A 169 -7.44 -1.93 7.55
C ALA A 169 -8.85 -1.57 7.08
N TYR A 170 -9.72 -2.56 6.89
CA TYR A 170 -11.07 -2.31 6.35
C TYR A 170 -12.10 -3.27 6.94
N ASN A 171 -13.35 -2.82 7.00
CA ASN A 171 -14.49 -3.65 7.41
C ASN A 171 -15.68 -3.41 6.45
N ARG A 172 -16.85 -3.99 6.76
CA ARG A 172 -18.06 -3.79 5.93
C ARG A 172 -18.50 -2.33 5.93
N THR A 173 -18.46 -1.67 7.09
CA THR A 173 -18.88 -0.28 7.28
C THR A 173 -18.03 0.68 6.46
N VAL A 174 -16.70 0.64 6.58
CA VAL A 174 -15.77 1.50 5.83
C VAL A 174 -15.96 1.34 4.32
N ARG A 175 -16.12 0.11 3.81
CA ARG A 175 -16.35 -0.13 2.37
C ARG A 175 -17.69 0.44 1.90
N GLN A 176 -18.73 0.31 2.71
CA GLN A 176 -20.05 0.83 2.38
C GLN A 176 -20.03 2.37 2.36
N LEU A 177 -19.43 2.99 3.38
CA LEU A 177 -19.27 4.45 3.44
C LEU A 177 -18.39 4.99 2.31
N ALA A 178 -17.33 4.28 1.91
CA ALA A 178 -16.54 4.67 0.74
C ALA A 178 -17.34 4.61 -0.56
N LYS A 179 -18.23 3.62 -0.71
CA LYS A 179 -19.15 3.56 -1.84
C LYS A 179 -20.14 4.74 -1.82
N GLU A 180 -20.70 5.06 -0.66
CA GLU A 180 -21.63 6.19 -0.47
C GLU A 180 -20.99 7.55 -0.75
N ALA A 181 -19.72 7.73 -0.36
CA ALA A 181 -18.90 8.91 -0.71
C ALA A 181 -18.55 8.98 -2.21
N GLY A 182 -18.99 8.01 -3.01
CA GLY A 182 -18.86 8.01 -4.46
C GLY A 182 -17.49 7.57 -4.98
N TYR A 183 -16.70 6.82 -4.19
CA TYR A 183 -15.51 6.16 -4.71
C TYR A 183 -15.93 5.02 -5.66
N LYS A 184 -15.24 4.88 -6.80
CA LYS A 184 -15.46 3.82 -7.80
C LYS A 184 -14.73 2.52 -7.43
N SER A 185 -13.62 2.61 -6.71
CA SER A 185 -12.89 1.46 -6.18
C SER A 185 -12.09 1.80 -4.93
N VAL A 186 -11.79 0.77 -4.14
CA VAL A 186 -11.09 0.88 -2.86
C VAL A 186 -10.00 -0.19 -2.77
N PHE A 187 -8.80 0.24 -2.41
CA PHE A 187 -7.63 -0.58 -2.13
C PHE A 187 -7.45 -0.79 -0.63
N CYS A 188 -7.00 -1.99 -0.25
CA CYS A 188 -6.86 -2.41 1.15
C CYS A 188 -5.57 -3.22 1.35
N MET A 189 -5.29 -3.67 2.58
CA MET A 189 -4.10 -4.46 2.92
C MET A 189 -4.12 -5.89 2.33
N LEU A 190 -5.17 -6.27 1.62
CA LEU A 190 -5.23 -7.60 1.01
C LEU A 190 -4.09 -7.80 0.02
N LYS A 191 -3.37 -8.91 0.16
CA LYS A 191 -2.21 -9.18 -0.71
C LYS A 191 -2.59 -9.98 -1.95
N GLY A 192 -1.96 -9.65 -3.07
CA GLY A 192 -2.00 -10.43 -4.31
C GLY A 192 -2.52 -9.66 -5.52
N SER A 193 -2.83 -10.40 -6.59
CA SER A 193 -3.28 -9.86 -7.87
C SER A 193 -4.80 -9.70 -7.94
N ASN A 194 -5.26 -8.89 -8.89
CA ASN A 194 -6.68 -8.69 -9.18
C ASN A 194 -7.04 -9.20 -10.57
N ASN A 195 -8.29 -9.61 -10.74
CA ASN A 195 -8.87 -9.99 -12.03
C ASN A 195 -10.29 -9.42 -12.15
N ALA A 196 -10.99 -9.73 -13.24
CA ALA A 196 -12.34 -9.21 -13.49
C ALA A 196 -13.38 -9.59 -12.40
N ARG A 197 -13.12 -10.63 -11.59
CA ARG A 197 -13.98 -11.07 -10.48
C ARG A 197 -13.56 -10.49 -9.12
N SER A 198 -12.46 -9.73 -9.05
CA SER A 198 -12.06 -9.05 -7.82
C SER A 198 -13.14 -8.07 -7.37
N ASN A 199 -13.39 -8.02 -6.06
CA ASN A 199 -14.24 -6.99 -5.47
C ASN A 199 -13.57 -5.61 -5.62
N ARG A 200 -14.16 -4.73 -6.45
CA ARG A 200 -13.63 -3.38 -6.68
C ARG A 200 -13.55 -2.50 -5.43
N TYR A 201 -14.26 -2.84 -4.36
CA TYR A 201 -14.21 -2.14 -3.07
C TYR A 201 -13.30 -2.85 -2.03
N ALA A 202 -12.51 -3.84 -2.47
CA ALA A 202 -11.51 -4.52 -1.66
C ALA A 202 -10.40 -5.05 -2.57
N LEU A 203 -9.79 -4.15 -3.34
CA LEU A 203 -8.72 -4.48 -4.27
C LEU A 203 -7.45 -4.82 -3.51
N ARG A 204 -6.76 -5.83 -4.04
CA ARG A 204 -5.50 -6.34 -3.51
C ARG A 204 -4.33 -5.52 -4.04
N ARG A 205 -3.25 -5.48 -3.27
CA ARG A 205 -1.95 -4.93 -3.71
C ARG A 205 -0.82 -5.87 -3.32
N VAL A 206 0.35 -5.67 -3.89
CA VAL A 206 1.57 -6.28 -3.39
C VAL A 206 2.49 -5.17 -2.92
N VAL A 207 2.88 -5.24 -1.65
CA VAL A 207 3.80 -4.27 -1.07
C VAL A 207 5.20 -4.52 -1.60
N VAL A 208 5.83 -3.46 -2.10
CA VAL A 208 7.28 -3.40 -2.33
C VAL A 208 7.92 -2.87 -1.05
N ALA A 209 8.71 -3.69 -0.38
CA ALA A 209 9.40 -3.28 0.85
C ALA A 209 10.77 -2.67 0.52
N ARG A 210 11.31 -1.87 1.43
CA ARG A 210 12.61 -1.20 1.30
C ARG A 210 13.77 -2.10 0.89
N ASP A 211 13.81 -3.29 1.46
CA ASP A 211 14.87 -4.29 1.28
C ASP A 211 14.60 -5.25 0.10
N PHE A 212 13.63 -4.95 -0.77
CA PHE A 212 13.41 -5.77 -1.97
C PHE A 212 14.61 -5.65 -2.90
N THR A 213 15.28 -6.78 -3.13
CA THR A 213 16.18 -6.92 -4.27
C THR A 213 15.37 -6.87 -5.57
N LEU A 214 16.04 -6.68 -6.70
CA LEU A 214 15.39 -6.81 -8.00
C LEU A 214 14.75 -8.20 -8.17
N GLU A 215 15.39 -9.26 -7.69
CA GLU A 215 14.85 -10.63 -7.76
C GLU A 215 13.55 -10.79 -6.95
N ASP A 216 13.48 -10.18 -5.76
CA ASP A 216 12.24 -10.15 -4.97
C ASP A 216 11.12 -9.42 -5.73
N PHE A 217 11.44 -8.29 -6.34
CA PHE A 217 10.51 -7.54 -7.19
C PHE A 217 10.03 -8.38 -8.39
N GLN A 218 10.93 -9.06 -9.08
CA GLN A 218 10.58 -9.97 -10.19
C GLN A 218 9.64 -11.09 -9.73
N ARG A 219 9.89 -11.64 -8.54
CA ARG A 219 9.10 -12.75 -8.00
C ARG A 219 7.66 -12.31 -7.70
N ILE A 220 7.44 -11.14 -7.14
CA ILE A 220 6.09 -10.66 -6.85
C ILE A 220 5.23 -10.38 -8.10
N LEU A 221 5.86 -10.20 -9.27
CA LEU A 221 5.16 -10.04 -10.55
C LEU A 221 4.65 -11.38 -11.12
N LYS A 222 5.10 -12.53 -10.58
CA LYS A 222 4.70 -13.85 -11.08
C LYS A 222 3.31 -14.26 -10.57
N PRO A 223 2.43 -14.83 -11.41
CA PRO A 223 1.10 -15.30 -11.00
C PRO A 223 1.12 -16.26 -9.82
N ALA A 224 2.06 -17.21 -9.78
CA ALA A 224 2.18 -18.18 -8.68
C ALA A 224 2.38 -17.49 -7.31
N THR A 225 3.28 -16.51 -7.24
CA THR A 225 3.55 -15.75 -6.03
C THR A 225 2.35 -14.90 -5.62
N THR A 226 1.70 -14.21 -6.57
CA THR A 226 0.49 -13.44 -6.23
C THR A 226 -0.66 -14.31 -5.76
N CYS A 227 -0.77 -15.56 -6.24
CA CYS A 227 -1.74 -16.53 -5.76
C CYS A 227 -1.44 -16.98 -4.32
N GLN A 228 -0.17 -17.30 -4.03
CA GLN A 228 0.28 -17.63 -2.67
C GLN A 228 0.00 -16.50 -1.68
N LEU A 229 0.24 -15.25 -2.08
CA LEU A 229 -0.05 -14.06 -1.27
C LEU A 229 -1.55 -13.92 -0.92
N ARG A 230 -2.45 -14.36 -1.81
CA ARG A 230 -3.89 -14.35 -1.53
C ARG A 230 -4.25 -15.31 -0.38
N LEU A 231 -3.59 -16.46 -0.32
CA LEU A 231 -3.81 -17.45 0.74
C LEU A 231 -3.30 -16.95 2.09
N THR A 232 -2.08 -16.41 2.14
CA THR A 232 -1.50 -15.92 3.40
C THR A 232 -2.22 -14.66 3.91
N SER A 233 -2.72 -13.81 3.01
CA SER A 233 -3.51 -12.64 3.38
C SER A 233 -4.80 -13.00 4.12
N PHE A 234 -5.46 -14.12 3.79
CA PHE A 234 -6.67 -14.56 4.50
C PHE A 234 -6.44 -14.67 6.01
N PHE A 235 -5.35 -15.31 6.43
CA PHE A 235 -5.00 -15.48 7.85
C PHE A 235 -4.60 -14.17 8.52
N GLN A 236 -3.88 -13.29 7.81
CA GLN A 236 -3.52 -11.97 8.35
C GLN A 236 -4.75 -11.12 8.66
N ASN A 237 -5.78 -11.18 7.80
CA ASN A 237 -7.03 -10.46 8.08
C ASN A 237 -7.80 -11.05 9.26
N LEU A 238 -7.74 -12.36 9.47
CA LEU A 238 -8.38 -12.98 10.62
C LEU A 238 -7.82 -12.40 11.93
N LEU A 239 -6.48 -12.28 12.03
CA LEU A 239 -5.82 -11.67 13.18
C LEU A 239 -6.15 -10.18 13.33
N LEU A 240 -6.14 -9.42 12.23
CA LEU A 240 -6.53 -8.00 12.24
C LEU A 240 -7.96 -7.80 12.75
N ASN A 241 -8.89 -8.68 12.38
CA ASN A 241 -10.28 -8.61 12.82
C ASN A 241 -10.45 -8.98 14.31
N ILE A 242 -9.57 -9.82 14.86
CA ILE A 242 -9.63 -10.23 16.28
C ILE A 242 -8.98 -9.18 17.19
N LEU A 243 -7.78 -8.69 16.83
CA LEU A 243 -6.98 -7.82 17.70
C LEU A 243 -7.23 -6.33 17.47
N GLY A 244 -7.71 -5.95 16.28
CA GLY A 244 -7.74 -4.56 15.82
C GLY A 244 -6.37 -4.06 15.34
N PRO A 245 -6.34 -3.09 14.41
CA PRO A 245 -5.10 -2.66 13.76
C PRO A 245 -4.12 -2.00 14.74
N ARG A 246 -4.56 -1.10 15.64
CA ARG A 246 -3.64 -0.46 16.60
C ARG A 246 -2.92 -1.46 17.49
N ARG A 247 -3.62 -2.47 18.01
CA ARG A 247 -3.00 -3.48 18.88
C ARG A 247 -2.05 -4.37 18.11
N LEU A 248 -2.37 -4.72 16.87
CA LEU A 248 -1.49 -5.52 16.02
C LEU A 248 -0.21 -4.75 15.68
N ASP A 249 -0.32 -3.47 15.35
CA ASP A 249 0.84 -2.62 15.11
C ASP A 249 1.67 -2.42 16.38
N ALA A 250 1.05 -2.17 17.53
CA ALA A 250 1.77 -2.07 18.81
C ALA A 250 2.49 -3.38 19.20
N LEU A 251 1.83 -4.54 19.01
CA LEU A 251 2.41 -5.85 19.24
C LEU A 251 3.61 -6.08 18.31
N ARG A 252 3.45 -5.74 17.03
CA ARG A 252 4.49 -5.83 16.02
C ARG A 252 5.69 -4.95 16.40
N ASP A 253 5.46 -3.71 16.78
CA ASP A 253 6.50 -2.75 17.19
C ASP A 253 7.20 -3.18 18.49
N SER A 254 6.47 -3.83 19.42
CA SER A 254 7.05 -4.42 20.63
C SER A 254 7.95 -5.61 20.29
N LEU A 255 7.47 -6.53 19.46
CA LEU A 255 8.23 -7.70 19.05
C LEU A 255 9.50 -7.33 18.26
N TYR A 256 9.46 -6.29 17.43
CA TYR A 256 10.62 -5.79 16.68
C TYR A 256 11.72 -5.18 17.56
N ARG A 257 11.41 -4.78 18.80
CA ARG A 257 12.41 -4.31 19.77
C ARG A 257 13.14 -5.44 20.50
N THR A 258 12.78 -6.70 20.25
CA THR A 258 13.39 -7.87 20.89
C THR A 258 14.35 -8.61 19.95
N ARG A 259 15.21 -9.49 20.49
CA ARG A 259 16.08 -10.38 19.69
C ARG A 259 15.30 -11.37 18.79
N LEU A 260 13.99 -11.50 18.99
CA LEU A 260 13.09 -12.27 18.11
C LEU A 260 12.77 -11.54 16.80
N ALA A 261 13.16 -10.26 16.67
CA ALA A 261 13.00 -9.48 15.45
C ALA A 261 13.57 -10.23 14.24
N SER A 262 14.70 -10.92 14.36
CA SER A 262 15.30 -11.71 13.26
C SER A 262 14.41 -12.87 12.76
N PHE A 263 13.62 -13.49 13.65
CA PHE A 263 12.63 -14.53 13.30
C PHE A 263 11.32 -13.95 12.76
N LEU A 264 10.96 -12.73 13.16
CA LEU A 264 9.75 -12.00 12.74
C LEU A 264 10.01 -11.03 11.58
N ILE A 265 11.27 -10.89 11.16
CA ILE A 265 11.64 -10.38 9.83
C ILE A 265 10.99 -11.37 8.88
N LEU A 266 9.79 -11.00 8.45
CA LEU A 266 8.99 -11.63 7.41
C LEU A 266 9.85 -12.03 6.19
N GLY A 267 11.03 -11.43 6.01
CA GLY A 267 12.09 -11.74 5.05
C GLY A 267 12.49 -13.21 4.98
N GLN A 268 12.61 -13.91 6.11
CA GLN A 268 12.92 -15.35 6.10
C GLN A 268 11.69 -16.24 5.87
N LEU A 269 10.48 -15.71 6.12
CA LEU A 269 9.20 -16.36 5.85
C LEU A 269 8.59 -15.97 4.48
N ARG A 270 9.23 -15.06 3.74
CA ARG A 270 8.68 -14.40 2.54
C ARG A 270 8.22 -15.39 1.47
N TYR A 271 8.82 -16.57 1.45
CA TYR A 271 8.63 -17.57 0.40
C TYR A 271 8.51 -18.99 0.93
N PHE A 272 8.18 -19.20 2.21
CA PHE A 272 8.06 -20.56 2.73
C PHE A 272 7.00 -21.35 1.94
N VAL A 273 7.51 -22.32 1.17
CA VAL A 273 6.75 -23.25 0.34
C VAL A 273 6.32 -24.37 1.26
N GLY A 274 5.07 -24.35 1.71
CA GLY A 274 4.47 -25.47 2.45
C GLY A 274 3.35 -25.02 3.36
N GLY A 275 2.16 -25.60 3.19
CA GLY A 275 1.01 -25.37 4.08
C GLY A 275 1.36 -25.58 5.56
N LEU A 276 2.31 -26.48 5.86
CA LEU A 276 2.80 -26.75 7.20
C LEU A 276 3.50 -25.55 7.85
N ALA A 277 4.28 -24.77 7.10
CA ALA A 277 4.98 -23.60 7.65
C ALA A 277 4.02 -22.45 7.96
N VAL A 278 2.96 -22.28 7.15
CA VAL A 278 1.88 -21.32 7.43
C VAL A 278 1.12 -21.73 8.68
N VAL A 279 0.81 -23.02 8.84
CA VAL A 279 0.15 -23.54 10.05
C VAL A 279 1.05 -23.35 11.27
N VAL A 280 2.33 -23.69 11.21
CA VAL A 280 3.28 -23.50 12.33
C VAL A 280 3.41 -22.03 12.71
N PHE A 281 3.51 -21.13 11.73
CA PHE A 281 3.57 -19.69 11.98
C PHE A 281 2.29 -19.14 12.63
N VAL A 282 1.12 -19.58 12.15
CA VAL A 282 -0.17 -19.22 12.76
C VAL A 282 -0.28 -19.76 14.18
N THR A 283 0.12 -21.01 14.43
CA THR A 283 0.13 -21.62 15.76
C THR A 283 1.06 -20.90 16.72
N LEU A 284 2.25 -20.49 16.26
CA LEU A 284 3.20 -19.68 17.04
C LEU A 284 2.61 -18.31 17.41
N ILE A 285 1.97 -17.63 16.46
CA ILE A 285 1.32 -16.33 16.73
C ILE A 285 0.16 -16.50 17.72
N VAL A 286 -0.70 -17.50 17.52
CA VAL A 286 -1.82 -17.78 18.45
C VAL A 286 -1.28 -18.13 19.85
N GLY A 287 -0.21 -18.91 19.94
CA GLY A 287 0.46 -19.23 21.20
C GLY A 287 1.01 -17.99 21.91
N ILE A 288 1.66 -17.08 21.18
CA ILE A 288 2.14 -15.80 21.71
C ILE A 288 0.96 -14.94 22.20
N ILE A 289 -0.16 -14.92 21.47
CA ILE A 289 -1.37 -14.19 21.86
C ILE A 289 -1.93 -14.73 23.18
N ILE A 290 -2.00 -16.06 23.34
CA ILE A 290 -2.45 -16.69 24.58
C ILE A 290 -1.54 -16.31 25.76
N LEU A 291 -0.22 -16.29 25.54
CA LEU A 291 0.80 -15.93 26.54
C LEU A 291 0.78 -14.46 27.00
N PHE A 292 0.20 -13.55 26.21
CA PHE A 292 0.10 -12.13 26.56
C PHE A 292 -1.27 -11.72 27.10
N TYR A 293 -2.29 -12.57 26.94
CA TYR A 293 -3.66 -12.32 27.39
C TYR A 293 -4.08 -13.17 28.60
N TYR A 294 -3.18 -14.02 29.12
CA TYR A 294 -3.26 -14.74 30.39
C TYR A 294 -1.96 -14.52 31.18
#